data_AF-A0AAD6ZT56-F1
#
_entry.id   AF-A0AAD6ZT56-F1
#
_cell.length_a   1.000
_cell.length_b   1.000
_cell.length_c   1.000
_cell.angle_alpha   90.00
_cell.angle_beta   90.00
_cell.angle_gamma   90.00
#
_symmetry.space_group_name_H-M   'P 1'
#
loop_
_entity.id
_entity.type
_entity.pdbx_description
1 polymer ?
#
loop_
_entity_poly.entity_id
_entity_poly.type
_entity_poly.pdbx_seq_one_letter_code
_entity_poly.pdbx_strand_id
1 'polypeptide(L)'
;MKFPTSLAFIISLVALLPTVHGAPGHIALADWSITGVPSTGLTDVTFPLTIVEADHISGYYFAQMFSFAGSTSRRGYIGLQPRPNQDGNPVLHATFSNFITGSTTDDPNCHDGADGGDGTSCFVEWNGVHGRRYDLEVKYAGLGTQRWVGTVIDTVTKARVHIGSYTLPADAAGIQGSELSFVEWYLWNVDPPPSTDRCAHLPYQKTIFGTPRTTHAGSVGALSVFYGVEDCVGMVALHSENVATGVETNSGFHGQAGFVELALVGNDNVSALGGSRYPSYVQVIN
;
A
#
# COMPACT_ATOMS: atom_id res chain seq x y z
N MET A 1 -41.15 34.66 47.15
CA MET A 1 -41.27 34.03 45.82
C MET A 1 -40.12 34.49 44.93
N LYS A 2 -39.08 33.65 44.76
CA LYS A 2 -38.09 33.72 43.67
C LYS A 2 -37.56 32.30 43.46
N PHE A 3 -37.81 31.71 42.29
CA PHE A 3 -37.21 30.44 41.87
C PHE A 3 -35.82 30.73 41.27
N PRO A 4 -34.80 29.89 41.50
CA PRO A 4 -33.55 29.97 40.77
C PRO A 4 -33.65 29.19 39.45
N THR A 5 -33.02 29.76 38.44
CA THR A 5 -32.81 29.29 37.07
C THR A 5 -32.01 27.97 37.02
N SER A 6 -32.51 26.97 36.29
CA SER A 6 -31.78 25.77 35.90
C SER A 6 -30.72 26.08 34.86
N LEU A 7 -29.47 25.71 35.16
CA LEU A 7 -28.37 25.63 34.20
C LEU A 7 -28.43 24.25 33.53
N ALA A 8 -28.69 24.20 32.23
CA ALA A 8 -28.59 22.98 31.45
C ALA A 8 -27.12 22.73 31.09
N PHE A 9 -26.55 21.63 31.57
CA PHE A 9 -25.24 21.14 31.13
C PHE A 9 -25.39 20.45 29.77
N ILE A 10 -24.80 21.04 28.72
CA ILE A 10 -24.59 20.37 27.44
C ILE A 10 -23.32 19.52 27.59
N ILE A 11 -23.49 18.20 27.73
CA ILE A 11 -22.39 17.25 27.67
C ILE A 11 -22.04 17.07 26.19
N SER A 12 -20.95 17.71 25.76
CA SER A 12 -20.38 17.51 24.43
C SER A 12 -19.75 16.11 24.39
N LEU A 13 -20.38 15.20 23.65
CA LEU A 13 -19.87 13.85 23.40
C LEU A 13 -18.74 13.96 22.36
N VAL A 14 -17.50 14.16 22.83
CA VAL A 14 -16.31 14.02 21.98
C VAL A 14 -16.18 12.54 21.64
N ALA A 15 -16.52 12.17 20.41
CA ALA A 15 -16.25 10.84 19.90
C ALA A 15 -14.73 10.64 19.84
N LEU A 16 -14.18 9.80 20.72
CA LEU A 16 -12.83 9.27 20.55
C LEU A 16 -12.87 8.37 19.31
N LEU A 17 -12.39 8.89 18.17
CA LEU A 17 -12.07 8.05 17.03
C LEU A 17 -10.96 7.09 17.49
N PRO A 18 -11.10 5.77 17.30
CA PRO A 18 -10.00 4.85 17.55
C PRO A 18 -8.83 5.28 16.68
N THR A 19 -7.67 5.52 17.29
CA THR A 19 -6.43 5.69 16.53
C THR A 19 -6.10 4.34 15.91
N VAL A 20 -6.46 4.18 14.63
CA VAL A 20 -5.94 3.12 13.80
C VAL A 20 -4.43 3.36 13.74
N HIS A 21 -3.66 2.65 14.57
CA HIS A 21 -2.22 2.60 14.44
C HIS A 21 -1.95 1.79 13.17
N GLY A 22 -1.41 2.46 12.15
CA GLY A 22 -0.83 1.82 10.98
C GLY A 22 0.36 0.95 11.37
N ALA A 23 0.81 0.13 10.42
CA ALA A 23 2.09 -0.54 10.56
C ALA A 23 3.21 0.49 10.42
N PRO A 24 4.42 0.23 10.97
CA PRO A 24 5.60 1.01 10.65
C PRO A 24 5.72 1.24 9.13
N GLY A 25 6.19 2.43 8.73
CA GLY A 25 6.37 2.78 7.33
C GLY A 25 5.10 3.28 6.61
N HIS A 26 3.90 3.03 7.14
CA HIS A 26 2.68 3.57 6.54
C HIS A 26 2.66 5.10 6.60
N ILE A 27 2.39 5.72 5.45
CA ILE A 27 2.28 7.17 5.28
C ILE A 27 0.81 7.59 5.33
N ALA A 28 -0.03 6.88 4.58
CA ALA A 28 -1.44 7.20 4.45
C ALA A 28 -2.28 5.94 4.24
N LEU A 29 -3.50 5.96 4.77
CA LEU A 29 -4.49 4.90 4.64
C LEU A 29 -5.77 5.44 4.00
N ALA A 30 -6.51 4.57 3.33
CA ALA A 30 -7.90 4.82 2.96
C ALA A 30 -8.72 3.55 3.19
N ASP A 31 -10.00 3.70 3.48
CA ASP A 31 -10.94 2.60 3.62
C ASP A 31 -11.56 2.30 2.27
N TRP A 32 -11.55 1.03 1.87
CA TRP A 32 -12.35 0.57 0.74
C TRP A 32 -13.43 -0.38 1.21
N SER A 33 -14.55 -0.38 0.48
CA SER A 33 -15.62 -1.34 0.71
C SER A 33 -16.29 -1.78 -0.59
N ILE A 34 -16.96 -2.92 -0.55
CA ILE A 34 -17.84 -3.48 -1.56
C ILE A 34 -19.10 -3.95 -0.82
N THR A 35 -20.24 -3.41 -1.21
CA THR A 35 -21.56 -3.84 -0.71
C THR A 35 -22.07 -5.05 -1.48
N GLY A 36 -23.14 -5.69 -0.99
CA GLY A 36 -23.74 -6.84 -1.67
C GLY A 36 -22.85 -8.07 -1.73
N VAL A 37 -21.93 -8.20 -0.77
CA VAL A 37 -20.98 -9.32 -0.69
C VAL A 37 -21.68 -10.57 -0.16
N PRO A 38 -21.51 -11.75 -0.81
CA PRO A 38 -22.02 -13.01 -0.29
C PRO A 38 -21.49 -13.33 1.10
N SER A 39 -22.25 -14.07 1.91
CA SER A 39 -21.78 -14.56 3.21
C SER A 39 -20.55 -15.47 3.10
N THR A 40 -20.35 -16.11 1.94
CA THR A 40 -19.17 -16.91 1.62
C THR A 40 -17.95 -16.07 1.20
N GLY A 41 -18.10 -14.74 1.08
CA GLY A 41 -17.11 -13.83 0.53
C GLY A 41 -17.12 -13.79 -1.00
N LEU A 42 -16.40 -12.83 -1.55
CA LEU A 42 -16.16 -12.63 -2.98
C LEU A 42 -15.17 -13.66 -3.52
N THR A 43 -15.35 -14.08 -4.77
CA THR A 43 -14.40 -14.93 -5.50
C THR A 43 -13.38 -14.13 -6.30
N ASP A 44 -13.58 -12.82 -6.41
CA ASP A 44 -12.66 -11.92 -7.07
C ASP A 44 -12.84 -10.49 -6.55
N VAL A 45 -11.75 -9.74 -6.60
CA VAL A 45 -11.74 -8.28 -6.45
C VAL A 45 -10.69 -7.71 -7.39
N THR A 46 -11.01 -6.59 -8.01
CA THR A 46 -10.10 -5.84 -8.86
C THR A 46 -9.92 -4.44 -8.29
N PHE A 47 -8.67 -4.05 -8.07
CA PHE A 47 -8.28 -2.74 -7.60
C PHE A 47 -7.58 -1.96 -8.70
N PRO A 48 -8.19 -0.88 -9.21
CA PRO A 48 -7.50 0.00 -10.13
C PRO A 48 -6.44 0.83 -9.42
N LEU A 49 -5.27 0.98 -10.04
CA LEU A 49 -4.17 1.77 -9.50
C LEU A 49 -3.41 2.47 -10.62
N THR A 50 -3.06 3.74 -10.40
CA THR A 50 -2.24 4.53 -11.32
C THR A 50 -1.17 5.27 -10.53
N ILE A 51 0.10 4.95 -10.75
CA ILE A 51 1.22 5.76 -10.26
C ILE A 51 1.36 6.93 -11.23
N VAL A 52 0.78 8.09 -10.91
CA VAL A 52 0.76 9.26 -11.81
C VAL A 52 2.16 9.84 -11.91
N GLU A 53 2.80 10.01 -10.77
CA GLU A 53 4.13 10.59 -10.65
C GLU A 53 4.82 9.98 -9.42
N ALA A 54 6.03 9.47 -9.60
CA ALA A 54 6.90 9.01 -8.53
C ALA A 54 8.30 8.92 -9.11
N ASP A 55 9.31 9.15 -8.29
CA ASP A 55 10.69 8.87 -8.67
C ASP A 55 10.87 7.38 -8.99
N HIS A 56 11.72 7.08 -9.97
CA HIS A 56 12.05 5.71 -10.35
C HIS A 56 13.11 5.17 -9.38
N ILE A 57 12.68 4.93 -8.15
CA ILE A 57 13.50 4.49 -7.02
C ILE A 57 12.74 3.44 -6.23
N SER A 58 13.48 2.66 -5.45
CA SER A 58 12.88 1.79 -4.44
C SER A 58 12.43 2.61 -3.23
N GLY A 59 11.33 2.18 -2.59
CA GLY A 59 10.90 2.67 -1.29
C GLY A 59 9.40 2.83 -1.15
N TYR A 60 8.72 3.27 -2.20
CA TYR A 60 7.27 3.38 -2.19
C TYR A 60 6.57 2.05 -2.44
N TYR A 61 5.51 1.80 -1.69
CA TYR A 61 4.53 0.76 -1.97
C TYR A 61 3.12 1.32 -1.94
N PHE A 62 2.39 1.12 -3.03
CA PHE A 62 1.01 1.54 -3.22
C PHE A 62 0.14 0.28 -3.32
N ALA A 63 -0.65 0.01 -2.29
CA ALA A 63 -1.24 -1.31 -2.15
C ALA A 63 -2.65 -1.31 -1.60
N GLN A 64 -3.29 -2.45 -1.80
CA GLN A 64 -4.65 -2.75 -1.42
C GLN A 64 -4.61 -3.99 -0.55
N MET A 65 -4.94 -3.83 0.71
CA MET A 65 -5.14 -4.95 1.62
C MET A 65 -6.51 -5.58 1.34
N PHE A 66 -6.63 -6.87 1.61
CA PHE A 66 -7.91 -7.58 1.62
C PHE A 66 -7.88 -8.66 2.69
N SER A 67 -9.05 -8.94 3.26
CA SER A 67 -9.23 -9.99 4.26
C SER A 67 -10.03 -11.15 3.70
N PHE A 68 -9.71 -12.37 4.10
CA PHE A 68 -10.50 -13.56 3.77
C PHE A 68 -11.55 -13.80 4.85
N ALA A 69 -12.77 -14.16 4.45
CA ALA A 69 -13.85 -14.49 5.36
C ALA A 69 -13.46 -15.69 6.26
N GLY A 70 -13.99 -15.67 7.49
CA GLY A 70 -13.67 -16.66 8.52
C GLY A 70 -12.63 -16.22 9.56
N SER A 71 -11.89 -15.11 9.37
CA SER A 71 -11.10 -14.45 10.43
C SER A 71 -10.60 -13.06 10.00
N THR A 72 -10.51 -12.11 10.94
CA THR A 72 -9.90 -10.78 10.73
C THR A 72 -8.36 -10.80 10.71
N SER A 73 -7.73 -11.91 11.12
CA SER A 73 -6.27 -12.08 11.04
C SER A 73 -5.79 -12.56 9.68
N ARG A 74 -6.69 -12.99 8.81
CA ARG A 74 -6.39 -13.60 7.50
C ARG A 74 -6.34 -12.53 6.43
N ARG A 75 -5.23 -11.82 6.37
CA ARG A 75 -5.01 -10.70 5.45
C ARG A 75 -4.11 -11.08 4.29
N GLY A 76 -4.26 -10.35 3.20
CA GLY A 76 -3.32 -10.28 2.11
C GLY A 76 -3.26 -8.87 1.54
N TYR A 77 -2.32 -8.64 0.64
CA TYR A 77 -2.26 -7.41 -0.12
C TYR A 77 -1.88 -7.67 -1.58
N ILE A 78 -2.23 -6.71 -2.43
CA ILE A 78 -1.75 -6.61 -3.81
C ILE A 78 -1.40 -5.15 -4.09
N GLY A 79 -0.31 -4.89 -4.79
CA GLY A 79 0.10 -3.51 -5.02
C GLY A 79 1.26 -3.36 -6.01
N LEU A 80 1.67 -2.12 -6.20
CA LEU A 80 2.75 -1.71 -7.10
C LEU A 80 3.82 -0.89 -6.36
N GLN A 81 5.08 -1.10 -6.74
CA GLN A 81 6.23 -0.36 -6.27
C GLN A 81 6.99 0.17 -7.50
N PRO A 82 7.28 1.48 -7.59
CA PRO A 82 8.30 1.98 -8.50
C PRO A 82 9.66 1.33 -8.21
N ARG A 83 10.46 1.15 -9.26
CA ARG A 83 11.84 0.66 -9.16
C ARG A 83 12.78 1.57 -9.94
N PRO A 84 14.10 1.50 -9.65
CA PRO A 84 15.11 2.05 -10.55
C PRO A 84 14.90 1.57 -11.98
N ASN A 85 15.20 2.46 -12.93
CA ASN A 85 15.16 2.10 -14.34
C ASN A 85 16.07 0.91 -14.62
N GLN A 86 15.60 0.00 -15.47
CA GLN A 86 16.41 -1.08 -16.04
C GLN A 86 16.58 -0.83 -17.53
N ASP A 87 17.82 -0.76 -17.99
CA ASP A 87 18.16 -0.46 -19.39
C ASP A 87 17.47 0.80 -19.94
N GLY A 88 17.33 1.81 -19.08
CA GLY A 88 16.66 3.08 -19.39
C GLY A 88 15.13 3.04 -19.38
N ASN A 89 14.51 1.91 -19.04
CA ASN A 89 13.05 1.75 -18.99
C ASN A 89 12.53 1.81 -17.54
N PRO A 90 11.34 2.42 -17.31
CA PRO A 90 10.68 2.35 -16.01
C PRO A 90 10.33 0.90 -15.66
N VAL A 91 10.65 0.49 -14.44
CA VAL A 91 10.32 -0.83 -13.91
C VAL A 91 9.27 -0.66 -12.83
N LEU A 92 8.24 -1.52 -12.90
CA LEU A 92 7.27 -1.69 -11.82
C LEU A 92 7.45 -3.07 -11.22
N HIS A 93 7.46 -3.11 -9.89
CA HIS A 93 7.42 -4.33 -9.11
C HIS A 93 6.00 -4.51 -8.56
N ALA A 94 5.34 -5.61 -8.90
CA ALA A 94 4.05 -5.96 -8.32
C ALA A 94 4.23 -7.05 -7.28
N THR A 95 3.53 -6.90 -6.17
CA THR A 95 3.54 -7.87 -5.07
C THR A 95 2.13 -8.39 -4.84
N PHE A 96 2.00 -9.66 -4.49
CA PHE A 96 0.76 -10.31 -4.10
C PHE A 96 1.05 -11.30 -2.97
N SER A 97 0.58 -10.99 -1.77
CA SER A 97 0.95 -11.75 -0.57
C SER A 97 -0.26 -12.07 0.30
N ASN A 98 -0.12 -13.08 1.14
CA ASN A 98 -1.04 -13.39 2.23
C ASN A 98 -0.24 -13.74 3.50
N PHE A 99 -0.88 -13.56 4.66
CA PHE A 99 -0.30 -13.82 5.99
C PHE A 99 -0.96 -15.03 6.68
N ILE A 100 -1.43 -16.00 5.89
CA ILE A 100 -2.20 -17.13 6.41
C ILE A 100 -1.27 -18.33 6.58
N THR A 101 -1.07 -18.74 7.82
CA THR A 101 -0.32 -19.96 8.16
C THR A 101 -0.86 -21.17 7.41
N GLY A 102 0.03 -21.99 6.85
CA GLY A 102 -0.32 -23.18 6.08
C GLY A 102 -0.69 -22.91 4.62
N SER A 103 -0.57 -21.67 4.15
CA SER A 103 -0.59 -21.37 2.71
C SER A 103 0.60 -22.03 2.03
N THR A 104 0.39 -22.48 0.79
CA THR A 104 1.41 -23.15 -0.02
C THR A 104 1.42 -22.60 -1.43
N THR A 105 2.52 -22.79 -2.15
CA THR A 105 2.63 -22.42 -3.55
C THR A 105 3.56 -23.38 -4.30
N ASP A 106 3.28 -23.53 -5.59
CA ASP A 106 4.12 -24.18 -6.60
C ASP A 106 4.48 -23.20 -7.73
N ASP A 107 4.16 -21.92 -7.54
CA ASP A 107 4.35 -20.86 -8.52
C ASP A 107 5.78 -20.30 -8.42
N PRO A 108 6.54 -20.22 -9.52
CA PRO A 108 7.94 -19.80 -9.48
C PRO A 108 8.15 -18.35 -9.07
N ASN A 109 7.11 -17.52 -9.13
CA ASN A 109 7.17 -16.12 -8.67
C ASN A 109 6.96 -15.98 -7.17
N CYS A 110 6.66 -17.07 -6.47
CA CYS A 110 6.27 -17.07 -5.08
C CYS A 110 7.29 -17.79 -4.20
N HIS A 111 7.29 -17.42 -2.92
CA HIS A 111 8.07 -18.08 -1.89
C HIS A 111 7.29 -18.16 -0.58
N ASP A 112 7.70 -19.06 0.29
CA ASP A 112 7.15 -19.20 1.64
C ASP A 112 7.43 -17.96 2.48
N GLY A 113 6.44 -17.57 3.28
CA GLY A 113 6.46 -16.40 4.17
C GLY A 113 6.08 -15.07 3.51
N ALA A 114 5.63 -14.14 4.35
CA ALA A 114 5.32 -12.75 3.97
C ALA A 114 5.85 -11.80 5.05
N ASP A 115 6.66 -10.81 4.66
CA ASP A 115 7.30 -9.83 5.53
C ASP A 115 8.01 -10.44 6.75
N GLY A 116 8.67 -11.59 6.54
CA GLY A 116 9.39 -12.35 7.58
C GLY A 116 8.49 -13.20 8.48
N GLY A 117 7.17 -13.15 8.31
CA GLY A 117 6.19 -13.97 9.01
C GLY A 117 5.61 -15.10 8.16
N ASP A 118 4.54 -15.71 8.68
CA ASP A 118 3.80 -16.79 8.03
C ASP A 118 3.12 -16.32 6.73
N GLY A 119 2.84 -17.29 5.85
CA GLY A 119 2.04 -17.08 4.65
C GLY A 119 2.83 -17.32 3.37
N THR A 120 2.50 -16.58 2.31
CA THR A 120 3.16 -16.69 1.01
C THR A 120 3.22 -15.31 0.37
N SER A 121 4.37 -14.99 -0.22
CA SER A 121 4.57 -13.76 -0.96
C SER A 121 4.98 -14.07 -2.40
N CYS A 122 4.40 -13.35 -3.34
CA CYS A 122 4.70 -13.45 -4.75
C CYS A 122 5.07 -12.10 -5.32
N PHE A 123 5.97 -12.06 -6.28
CA PHE A 123 6.27 -10.83 -6.99
C PHE A 123 6.70 -11.05 -8.44
N VAL A 124 6.55 -9.99 -9.23
CA VAL A 124 7.06 -9.92 -10.59
C VAL A 124 7.51 -8.50 -10.88
N GLU A 125 8.57 -8.37 -11.68
CA GLU A 125 9.00 -7.10 -12.24
C GLU A 125 8.79 -7.10 -13.75
N TRP A 126 8.34 -5.97 -14.28
CA TRP A 126 8.24 -5.76 -15.72
C TRP A 126 8.44 -4.29 -16.07
N ASN A 127 8.69 -4.04 -17.36
CA ASN A 127 8.76 -2.68 -17.89
C ASN A 127 7.35 -2.06 -17.92
N GLY A 128 6.98 -1.41 -16.81
CA GLY A 128 5.73 -0.69 -16.65
C GLY A 128 5.81 0.75 -17.13
N VAL A 129 4.70 1.47 -17.06
CA VAL A 129 4.62 2.86 -17.49
C VAL A 129 3.90 3.69 -16.43
N HIS A 130 4.58 4.71 -15.90
CA HIS A 130 3.95 5.69 -15.01
C HIS A 130 2.87 6.48 -15.77
N GLY A 131 1.83 6.92 -15.05
CA GLY A 131 0.61 7.51 -15.61
C GLY A 131 -0.34 6.49 -16.25
N ARG A 132 0.06 5.22 -16.40
CA ARG A 132 -0.81 4.14 -16.89
C ARG A 132 -1.67 3.62 -15.75
N ARG A 133 -2.97 3.47 -16.01
CA ARG A 133 -3.85 2.71 -15.12
C ARG A 133 -3.62 1.22 -15.32
N TYR A 134 -3.35 0.54 -14.22
CA TYR A 134 -3.36 -0.91 -14.12
C TYR A 134 -4.53 -1.36 -13.24
N ASP A 135 -5.18 -2.46 -13.63
CA ASP A 135 -6.15 -3.14 -12.79
C ASP A 135 -5.44 -4.33 -12.10
N LEU A 136 -5.38 -4.30 -10.77
CA LEU A 136 -4.81 -5.35 -9.93
C LEU A 136 -5.91 -6.35 -9.56
N GLU A 137 -5.92 -7.51 -10.20
CA GLU A 137 -6.94 -8.54 -10.03
C GLU A 137 -6.46 -9.61 -9.04
N VAL A 138 -7.27 -9.86 -8.02
CA VAL A 138 -7.16 -11.02 -7.11
C VAL A 138 -8.32 -11.94 -7.41
N LYS A 139 -8.04 -13.19 -7.80
CA LYS A 139 -9.07 -14.09 -8.31
C LYS A 139 -8.92 -15.51 -7.80
N TYR A 140 -10.05 -16.08 -7.40
CA TYR A 140 -10.17 -17.49 -7.07
C TYR A 140 -10.14 -18.36 -8.32
N ALA A 141 -9.26 -19.36 -8.35
CA ALA A 141 -9.05 -20.24 -9.50
C ALA A 141 -10.13 -21.33 -9.65
N GLY A 142 -10.99 -21.51 -8.65
CA GLY A 142 -12.16 -22.40 -8.74
C GLY A 142 -12.30 -23.33 -7.54
N LEU A 143 -13.52 -23.84 -7.36
CA LEU A 143 -13.90 -24.72 -6.24
C LEU A 143 -13.00 -25.95 -6.16
N GLY A 144 -12.58 -26.29 -4.94
CA GLY A 144 -11.74 -27.47 -4.66
C GLY A 144 -10.24 -27.26 -4.87
N THR A 145 -9.82 -26.07 -5.31
CA THR A 145 -8.39 -25.74 -5.44
C THR A 145 -7.85 -24.93 -4.28
N GLN A 146 -8.72 -24.13 -3.62
CA GLN A 146 -8.33 -23.12 -2.63
C GLN A 146 -7.27 -22.14 -3.16
N ARG A 147 -7.09 -22.08 -4.49
CA ARG A 147 -6.02 -21.35 -5.14
C ARG A 147 -6.47 -19.95 -5.53
N TRP A 148 -5.63 -18.98 -5.22
CA TRP A 148 -5.81 -17.58 -5.55
C TRP A 148 -4.69 -17.09 -6.44
N VAL A 149 -5.03 -16.23 -7.40
CA VAL A 149 -4.12 -15.72 -8.42
C VAL A 149 -4.13 -14.20 -8.37
N GLY A 150 -2.94 -13.61 -8.33
CA GLY A 150 -2.72 -12.17 -8.46
C GLY A 150 -2.29 -11.83 -9.88
N THR A 151 -2.91 -10.83 -10.50
CA THR A 151 -2.58 -10.40 -11.87
C THR A 151 -2.61 -8.89 -11.99
N VAL A 152 -1.62 -8.31 -12.67
CA VAL A 152 -1.67 -6.92 -13.14
C VAL A 152 -2.21 -6.89 -14.56
N ILE A 153 -3.18 -6.03 -14.84
CA ILE A 153 -3.78 -5.86 -16.17
C ILE A 153 -3.55 -4.43 -16.64
N ASP A 154 -2.81 -4.25 -17.73
CA ASP A 154 -2.67 -2.95 -18.38
C ASP A 154 -4.00 -2.58 -19.06
N THR A 155 -4.63 -1.51 -18.61
CA THR A 155 -5.96 -1.12 -19.12
C THR A 155 -5.92 -0.58 -20.56
N VAL A 156 -4.76 -0.16 -21.06
CA VAL A 156 -4.55 0.32 -22.44
C VAL A 156 -4.28 -0.85 -23.37
N THR A 157 -3.27 -1.67 -23.07
CA THR A 157 -2.82 -2.76 -23.97
C THR A 157 -3.59 -4.05 -23.77
N LYS A 158 -4.31 -4.19 -22.65
CA LYS A 158 -4.93 -5.43 -22.16
C LYS A 158 -3.94 -6.55 -21.86
N ALA A 159 -2.64 -6.26 -21.84
CA ALA A 159 -1.62 -7.21 -21.41
C ALA A 159 -1.87 -7.60 -19.95
N ARG A 160 -1.69 -8.89 -19.67
CA ARG A 160 -1.84 -9.49 -18.34
C ARG A 160 -0.47 -9.96 -17.87
N VAL A 161 -0.04 -9.45 -16.72
CA VAL A 161 1.21 -9.86 -16.07
C VAL A 161 0.82 -10.68 -14.84
N HIS A 162 1.18 -11.96 -14.87
CA HIS A 162 0.97 -12.87 -13.75
C HIS A 162 1.93 -12.52 -12.61
N ILE A 163 1.40 -12.13 -11.45
CA ILE A 163 2.23 -11.82 -10.27
C ILE A 163 2.63 -13.13 -9.60
N GLY A 164 1.67 -14.02 -9.40
CA GLY A 164 1.87 -15.28 -8.73
C GLY A 164 0.55 -15.90 -8.29
N SER A 165 0.65 -17.06 -7.66
CA SER A 165 -0.51 -17.75 -7.12
C SER A 165 -0.15 -18.62 -5.91
N TYR A 166 -1.10 -18.75 -5.00
CA TYR A 166 -0.95 -19.54 -3.78
C TYR A 166 -2.24 -20.27 -3.43
N THR A 167 -2.13 -21.35 -2.70
CA THR A 167 -3.23 -22.16 -2.18
C THR A 167 -3.38 -21.89 -0.69
N LEU A 168 -4.58 -21.47 -0.28
CA LEU A 168 -4.91 -21.26 1.12
C LEU A 168 -5.37 -22.57 1.78
N PRO A 169 -5.33 -22.66 3.12
CA PRO A 169 -5.95 -23.77 3.85
C PRO A 169 -7.44 -23.94 3.53
N ALA A 170 -7.96 -25.15 3.71
CA ALA A 170 -9.34 -25.53 3.32
C ALA A 170 -10.45 -24.72 4.01
N ASP A 171 -10.16 -24.11 5.15
CA ASP A 171 -11.09 -23.29 5.92
C ASP A 171 -11.03 -21.80 5.57
N ALA A 172 -10.23 -21.42 4.56
CA ALA A 172 -10.26 -20.08 4.00
C ALA A 172 -11.49 -19.90 3.10
N ALA A 173 -12.31 -18.88 3.39
CA ALA A 173 -13.45 -18.50 2.57
C ALA A 173 -13.07 -17.39 1.56
N GLY A 174 -14.05 -16.83 0.87
CA GLY A 174 -13.85 -15.75 -0.11
C GLY A 174 -13.40 -14.43 0.53
N ILE A 175 -13.12 -13.43 -0.30
CA ILE A 175 -12.66 -12.10 0.14
C ILE A 175 -13.80 -11.33 0.80
N GLN A 176 -13.52 -10.65 1.91
CA GLN A 176 -14.45 -9.78 2.62
C GLN A 176 -14.71 -8.49 1.85
N GLY A 177 -15.81 -7.83 2.18
CA GLY A 177 -16.27 -6.62 1.51
C GLY A 177 -15.63 -5.33 1.97
N SER A 178 -14.59 -5.34 2.80
CA SER A 178 -13.96 -4.10 3.27
C SER A 178 -12.57 -4.39 3.81
N GLU A 179 -11.65 -3.47 3.55
CA GLU A 179 -10.31 -3.44 4.14
C GLU A 179 -9.68 -2.06 3.84
N LEU A 180 -8.36 -1.94 3.97
CA LEU A 180 -7.61 -0.72 3.77
C LEU A 180 -6.83 -0.70 2.46
N SER A 181 -6.73 0.48 1.86
CA SER A 181 -5.67 0.87 0.93
C SER A 181 -4.55 1.54 1.72
N PHE A 182 -3.30 1.43 1.27
CA PHE A 182 -2.20 2.13 1.91
C PHE A 182 -1.15 2.66 0.92
N VAL A 183 -0.52 3.75 1.35
CA VAL A 183 0.76 4.25 0.82
C VAL A 183 1.79 4.05 1.91
N GLU A 184 2.87 3.37 1.57
CA GLU A 184 3.95 3.03 2.49
C GLU A 184 5.30 3.47 1.92
N TRP A 185 6.20 3.89 2.81
CA TRP A 185 7.63 3.95 2.54
C TRP A 185 8.33 2.83 3.30
N TYR A 186 8.46 1.66 2.65
CA TYR A 186 8.84 0.41 3.33
C TYR A 186 10.31 0.41 3.79
N LEU A 187 11.13 1.34 3.29
CA LEU A 187 12.51 1.50 3.77
C LEU A 187 12.57 2.08 5.19
N TRP A 188 11.45 2.53 5.75
CA TRP A 188 11.34 2.85 7.17
C TRP A 188 11.09 1.62 8.06
N ASN A 189 10.84 0.44 7.47
CA ASN A 189 10.60 -0.81 8.19
C ASN A 189 11.93 -1.50 8.53
N VAL A 190 12.82 -0.75 9.17
CA VAL A 190 14.16 -1.18 9.59
C VAL A 190 14.30 -1.04 11.11
N ASP A 191 15.17 -1.86 11.70
CA ASP A 191 15.51 -1.81 13.12
C ASP A 191 17.00 -1.41 13.28
N PRO A 192 17.35 -0.33 14.00
CA PRO A 192 16.44 0.64 14.62
C PRO A 192 15.67 1.47 13.57
N PRO A 193 14.47 2.00 13.92
CA PRO A 193 13.72 2.84 13.00
C PRO A 193 14.53 4.09 12.62
N PRO A 194 14.35 4.62 11.40
CA PRO A 194 15.08 5.80 10.95
C PRO A 194 14.78 7.01 11.83
N SER A 195 15.65 8.01 11.80
CA SER A 195 15.50 9.27 12.56
C SER A 195 14.16 9.96 12.36
N THR A 196 13.73 10.78 13.32
CA THR A 196 12.42 11.46 13.28
C THR A 196 12.32 12.53 12.18
N ASP A 197 13.43 13.02 11.64
CA ASP A 197 13.47 13.93 10.49
C ASP A 197 13.17 13.22 9.15
N ARG A 198 13.02 11.89 9.14
CA ARG A 198 12.68 11.09 7.95
C ARG A 198 11.44 11.60 7.21
N CYS A 199 10.44 12.10 7.93
CA CYS A 199 9.20 12.60 7.33
C CYS A 199 9.44 13.83 6.42
N ALA A 200 10.44 14.65 6.72
CA ALA A 200 10.75 15.86 5.95
C ALA A 200 11.48 15.57 4.61
N HIS A 201 11.95 14.33 4.43
CA HIS A 201 12.77 13.94 3.30
C HIS A 201 12.14 12.84 2.43
N LEU A 202 10.82 12.65 2.59
CA LEU A 202 10.07 11.71 1.77
C LEU A 202 10.02 12.22 0.30
N PRO A 203 10.45 11.43 -0.69
CA PRO A 203 10.34 11.80 -2.11
C PRO A 203 8.91 12.05 -2.53
N TYR A 204 8.68 12.95 -3.48
CA TYR A 204 7.33 13.21 -3.96
C TYR A 204 6.73 11.98 -4.67
N GLN A 205 5.47 11.69 -4.39
CA GLN A 205 4.64 10.79 -5.17
C GLN A 205 3.24 11.37 -5.36
N LYS A 206 2.59 10.96 -6.44
CA LYS A 206 1.17 11.14 -6.73
C LYS A 206 0.63 9.85 -7.33
N THR A 207 -0.43 9.32 -6.73
CA THR A 207 -1.06 8.06 -7.10
C THR A 207 -2.57 8.20 -7.09
N ILE A 208 -3.25 7.53 -8.02
CA ILE A 208 -4.72 7.42 -8.03
C ILE A 208 -5.09 5.98 -7.73
N PHE A 209 -5.85 5.79 -6.65
CA PHE A 209 -6.49 4.54 -6.29
C PHE A 209 -7.92 4.56 -6.81
N GLY A 210 -8.29 3.58 -7.62
CA GLY A 210 -9.67 3.45 -8.10
C GLY A 210 -10.57 2.74 -7.10
N THR A 211 -11.87 3.00 -7.22
CA THR A 211 -12.89 2.25 -6.50
C THR A 211 -12.79 0.75 -6.81
N PRO A 212 -12.73 -0.14 -5.81
CA PRO A 212 -12.62 -1.57 -6.05
C PRO A 212 -13.89 -2.11 -6.72
N ARG A 213 -13.74 -3.16 -7.51
CA ARG A 213 -14.85 -3.80 -8.23
C ARG A 213 -14.74 -5.31 -8.19
N THR A 214 -15.86 -5.99 -8.39
CA THR A 214 -15.94 -7.46 -8.43
C THR A 214 -16.90 -7.87 -9.54
N THR A 215 -16.80 -9.11 -10.00
CA THR A 215 -17.77 -9.69 -10.95
C THR A 215 -19.08 -10.12 -10.30
N HIS A 216 -19.13 -10.17 -8.95
CA HIS A 216 -20.35 -10.52 -8.24
C HIS A 216 -21.47 -9.49 -8.51
N ALA A 217 -22.61 -9.97 -9.01
CA ALA A 217 -23.71 -9.13 -9.43
C ALA A 217 -24.35 -8.38 -8.25
N GLY A 218 -24.68 -7.11 -8.45
CA GLY A 218 -25.28 -6.26 -7.43
C GLY A 218 -24.29 -5.69 -6.40
N SER A 219 -23.00 -5.99 -6.53
CA SER A 219 -21.97 -5.42 -5.67
C SER A 219 -21.57 -4.02 -6.12
N VAL A 220 -21.43 -3.11 -5.16
CA VAL A 220 -21.03 -1.70 -5.41
C VAL A 220 -19.85 -1.36 -4.52
N GLY A 221 -18.75 -0.94 -5.15
CA GLY A 221 -17.53 -0.52 -4.46
C GLY A 221 -17.56 0.94 -4.01
N ALA A 222 -16.79 1.25 -2.96
CA ALA A 222 -16.50 2.59 -2.48
C ALA A 222 -15.05 2.67 -1.99
N LEU A 223 -14.49 3.87 -2.01
CA LEU A 223 -13.15 4.19 -1.51
C LEU A 223 -13.20 5.56 -0.83
N SER A 224 -12.68 5.68 0.39
CA SER A 224 -12.56 6.96 1.10
C SER A 224 -11.32 7.74 0.65
N VAL A 225 -11.28 9.04 0.96
CA VAL A 225 -10.05 9.83 0.78
C VAL A 225 -8.96 9.34 1.73
N PHE A 226 -7.70 9.48 1.33
CA PHE A 226 -6.58 9.06 2.17
C PHE A 226 -6.40 10.02 3.35
N TYR A 227 -6.07 9.45 4.51
CA TYR A 227 -5.68 10.17 5.72
C TYR A 227 -4.28 9.72 6.17
N GLY A 228 -3.51 10.66 6.73
CA GLY A 228 -2.17 10.37 7.22
C GLY A 228 -2.21 9.52 8.48
N VAL A 229 -1.20 8.67 8.66
CA VAL A 229 -1.03 7.82 9.84
C VAL A 229 0.40 7.88 10.40
N GLU A 230 0.60 7.26 11.56
CA GLU A 230 1.89 7.18 12.25
C GLU A 230 2.53 8.53 12.60
N ASP A 231 3.85 8.52 12.84
CA ASP A 231 4.64 9.68 13.29
C ASP A 231 4.71 10.82 12.26
N CYS A 232 4.34 10.57 11.00
CA CYS A 232 4.45 11.54 9.92
C CYS A 232 3.17 12.35 9.65
N VAL A 233 2.13 12.20 10.49
CA VAL A 233 0.89 12.99 10.37
C VAL A 233 1.20 14.49 10.39
N GLY A 234 0.79 15.18 9.32
CA GLY A 234 1.02 16.61 9.15
C GLY A 234 2.44 17.01 8.71
N MET A 235 3.34 16.05 8.49
CA MET A 235 4.76 16.33 8.16
C MET A 235 5.13 16.02 6.69
N VAL A 236 4.39 15.14 6.01
CA VAL A 236 4.73 14.62 4.66
C VAL A 236 3.98 15.29 3.51
N ALA A 237 3.53 16.55 3.67
CA ALA A 237 2.75 17.28 2.66
C ALA A 237 1.63 16.45 1.99
N LEU A 238 0.91 15.65 2.79
CA LEU A 238 -0.16 14.79 2.28
C LEU A 238 -1.33 15.63 1.77
N HIS A 239 -1.78 15.33 0.56
CA HIS A 239 -3.06 15.78 0.00
C HIS A 239 -3.82 14.58 -0.56
N SER A 240 -5.13 14.56 -0.38
CA SER A 240 -5.99 13.56 -0.98
C SER A 240 -7.37 14.11 -1.32
N GLU A 241 -7.88 13.73 -2.48
CA GLU A 241 -9.18 14.18 -2.96
C GLU A 241 -9.84 13.16 -3.90
N ASN A 242 -11.16 13.29 -4.04
CA ASN A 242 -11.90 12.51 -5.03
C ASN A 242 -11.65 13.07 -6.43
N VAL A 243 -11.37 12.18 -7.37
CA VAL A 243 -11.24 12.48 -8.80
C VAL A 243 -12.18 11.58 -9.61
N ALA A 244 -12.36 11.87 -10.90
CA ALA A 244 -13.31 11.14 -11.75
C ALA A 244 -13.06 9.61 -11.80
N THR A 245 -11.81 9.19 -11.60
CA THR A 245 -11.39 7.79 -11.72
C THR A 245 -11.10 7.10 -10.38
N GLY A 246 -11.36 7.76 -9.24
CA GLY A 246 -11.05 7.24 -7.92
C GLY A 246 -10.67 8.33 -6.92
N VAL A 247 -9.65 8.06 -6.12
CA VAL A 247 -9.09 8.98 -5.13
C VAL A 247 -7.63 9.23 -5.49
N GLU A 248 -7.27 10.50 -5.68
CA GLU A 248 -5.88 10.90 -5.78
C GLU A 248 -5.30 11.05 -4.37
N THR A 249 -4.06 10.61 -4.19
CA THR A 249 -3.26 10.87 -3.01
C THR A 249 -1.86 11.26 -3.45
N ASN A 250 -1.32 12.34 -2.88
CA ASN A 250 0.07 12.73 -3.05
C ASN A 250 0.71 13.07 -1.70
N SER A 251 2.01 12.80 -1.60
CA SER A 251 2.80 13.00 -0.38
C SER A 251 4.27 13.17 -0.73
N GLY A 252 5.05 13.70 0.21
CA GLY A 252 6.47 13.97 0.06
C GLY A 252 6.77 15.28 -0.68
N PHE A 253 8.03 15.48 -1.02
CA PHE A 253 8.54 16.74 -1.55
C PHE A 253 9.42 16.50 -2.77
N HIS A 254 9.28 17.37 -3.77
CA HIS A 254 10.11 17.29 -4.98
C HIS A 254 11.59 17.52 -4.64
N GLY A 255 12.48 16.80 -5.35
CA GLY A 255 13.92 16.94 -5.19
C GLY A 255 14.51 16.27 -3.94
N GLN A 256 13.70 15.53 -3.17
CA GLN A 256 14.20 14.68 -2.09
C GLN A 256 14.63 13.33 -2.65
N ALA A 257 15.85 12.89 -2.31
CA ALA A 257 16.23 11.50 -2.46
C ALA A 257 15.90 10.82 -1.13
N GLY A 258 14.98 9.85 -1.12
CA GLY A 258 14.52 9.24 0.13
C GLY A 258 15.71 8.79 0.95
N PHE A 259 15.79 9.22 2.20
CA PHE A 259 16.96 8.94 3.02
C PHE A 259 17.00 7.44 3.30
N VAL A 260 18.04 6.79 2.76
CA VAL A 260 18.51 5.50 3.23
C VAL A 260 19.76 5.80 4.05
N GLU A 261 19.59 6.03 5.34
CA GLU A 261 20.74 5.94 6.23
C GLU A 261 21.11 4.46 6.25
N LEU A 262 22.15 4.08 5.50
CA LEU A 262 22.77 2.78 5.61
C LEU A 262 23.25 2.66 7.07
N ALA A 263 22.50 1.95 7.90
CA ALA A 263 23.03 1.42 9.15
C ALA A 263 24.15 0.45 8.76
N LEU A 264 25.38 0.97 8.67
CA LEU A 264 26.59 0.18 8.59
C LEU A 264 26.60 -0.73 9.82
N VAL A 265 26.42 -2.02 9.59
CA VAL A 265 26.72 -3.06 10.58
C VAL A 265 28.17 -2.85 11.00
N GLY A 266 28.36 -2.31 12.19
CA GLY A 266 29.67 -2.19 12.82
C GLY A 266 30.26 -3.57 13.06
N ASN A 267 31.43 -3.81 12.48
CA ASN A 267 32.48 -4.58 13.12
C ASN A 267 33.83 -4.06 12.59
N ASP A 268 34.43 -3.20 13.40
CA ASP A 268 35.84 -2.91 13.63
C ASP A 268 36.86 -2.83 12.47
N ASN A 269 37.58 -1.70 12.55
CA ASN A 269 38.92 -1.38 12.00
C ASN A 269 39.02 -0.97 10.54
N VAL A 270 38.84 0.33 10.26
CA VAL A 270 39.89 1.15 9.62
C VAL A 270 39.76 2.60 10.09
N SER A 271 40.83 3.12 10.67
CA SER A 271 41.05 4.52 11.00
C SER A 271 41.37 5.36 9.75
N ALA A 272 40.83 6.59 9.75
CA ALA A 272 41.28 7.78 9.00
C ALA A 272 41.05 7.80 7.47
N LEU A 273 40.22 8.73 6.99
CA LEU A 273 40.61 10.08 6.55
C LEU A 273 39.34 10.86 6.17
N GLY A 274 39.34 12.15 6.46
CA GLY A 274 38.14 13.00 6.45
C GLY A 274 37.73 13.53 5.08
N GLY A 275 36.64 14.30 5.08
CA GLY A 275 36.35 15.25 4.00
C GLY A 275 34.90 15.25 3.55
N SER A 276 34.16 16.22 4.05
CA SER A 276 32.89 16.68 3.48
C SER A 276 33.02 17.02 1.99
N ARG A 277 31.94 16.80 1.23
CA ARG A 277 31.55 17.65 0.09
C ARG A 277 30.12 17.33 -0.35
N TYR A 278 29.19 18.19 0.09
CA TYR A 278 27.97 18.48 -0.65
C TYR A 278 28.33 19.12 -2.01
N PRO A 279 27.65 18.79 -3.11
CA PRO A 279 27.59 19.69 -4.26
C PRO A 279 26.46 20.69 -4.05
N SER A 280 26.85 21.96 -3.93
CA SER A 280 25.99 23.14 -3.97
C SER A 280 25.27 23.26 -5.32
N TYR A 281 23.96 23.48 -5.27
CA TYR A 281 23.15 23.95 -6.37
C TYR A 281 23.67 25.32 -6.84
N VAL A 282 24.07 25.42 -8.11
CA VAL A 282 24.23 26.70 -8.80
C VAL A 282 22.90 27.01 -9.48
N GLN A 283 22.22 28.01 -8.93
CA GLN A 283 21.05 28.65 -9.50
C GLN A 283 21.49 29.50 -10.70
N VAL A 284 20.94 29.24 -11.89
CA VAL A 284 21.05 30.13 -13.05
C VAL A 284 19.66 30.32 -13.60
N ILE A 285 18.99 31.43 -13.26
CA ILE A 285 18.12 32.19 -14.18
C ILE A 285 18.13 33.67 -13.74
N ASN A 286 18.75 34.52 -14.57
CA ASN A 286 18.75 36.00 -14.68
C ASN A 286 18.73 36.86 -13.41
#